data_AF-A0A4S4H406-F1
#
_entry.id   AF-A0A4S4H406-F1
#
_cell.length_a   1.000
_cell.length_b   1.000
_cell.length_c   1.000
_cell.angle_alpha   90.00
_cell.angle_beta   90.00
_cell.angle_gamma   90.00
#
_symmetry.space_group_name_H-M   'P 1'
#
loop_
_entity.id
_entity.type
_entity.pdbx_description
1 polymer ?
#
loop_
_entity_poly.entity_id
_entity_poly.type
_entity_poly.pdbx_seq_one_letter_code
_entity_poly.pdbx_strand_id
1 'polypeptide(L)'
;MSRLYRISILAFPILVLTAIAGCSADPTVEEKIEAARDYIETSNYEPAQTICDRLRTQLYDNPVSANATTLAELSLLYMRLADADDRQDNIGLAYSCYEEAFRMDSASAAAYYTNTSVDDLPLVSILNSIASIASRRGKIQDYTDEPDSVSVNMSTNH
;
A
#
# COMPACT_ATOMS: atom_id res chain seq x y z
N MET A 1 -41.23 39.70 -58.44
CA MET A 1 -41.56 40.09 -57.05
C MET A 1 -41.84 38.85 -56.22
N SER A 2 -40.99 38.55 -55.24
CA SER A 2 -41.34 38.10 -53.87
C SER A 2 -40.08 37.60 -53.18
N ARG A 3 -39.60 38.44 -52.25
CA ARG A 3 -38.51 38.15 -51.32
C ARG A 3 -39.02 37.14 -50.31
N LEU A 4 -38.42 35.96 -50.22
CA LEU A 4 -38.55 35.12 -49.04
C LEU A 4 -37.13 34.76 -48.57
N TYR A 5 -36.77 35.45 -47.50
CA TYR A 5 -35.53 35.42 -46.77
C TYR A 5 -35.24 33.98 -46.35
N ARG A 6 -34.17 33.41 -46.89
CA ARG A 6 -33.56 32.17 -46.39
C ARG A 6 -33.17 32.42 -44.94
N ILE A 7 -33.88 31.82 -44.00
CA ILE A 7 -33.59 31.87 -42.58
C ILE A 7 -32.28 31.10 -42.38
N SER A 8 -31.17 31.84 -42.46
CA SER A 8 -29.84 31.38 -42.12
C SER A 8 -29.73 31.42 -40.59
N ILE A 9 -30.10 30.31 -39.92
CA ILE A 9 -29.85 30.15 -38.48
C ILE A 9 -28.36 29.81 -38.33
N LEU A 10 -27.55 30.87 -38.35
CA LEU A 10 -26.13 30.85 -38.02
C LEU A 10 -26.00 30.99 -36.50
N ALA A 11 -25.41 29.96 -35.90
CA ALA A 11 -24.53 30.01 -34.74
C ALA A 11 -24.95 30.87 -33.54
N PHE A 12 -25.43 30.19 -32.50
CA PHE A 12 -25.09 30.58 -31.13
C PHE A 12 -24.64 29.31 -30.41
N PRO A 13 -23.33 29.01 -30.31
CA PRO A 13 -22.91 27.98 -29.39
C PRO A 13 -23.25 28.51 -28.00
N ILE A 14 -24.19 27.84 -27.34
CA ILE A 14 -24.47 28.05 -25.92
C ILE A 14 -23.16 27.72 -25.21
N LEU A 15 -22.40 28.76 -24.89
CA LEU A 15 -21.26 28.71 -23.99
C LEU A 15 -21.82 28.36 -22.61
N VAL A 16 -22.01 27.07 -22.38
CA VAL A 16 -22.24 26.51 -21.05
C VAL A 16 -20.92 26.66 -20.31
N LEU A 17 -20.76 27.82 -19.67
CA LEU A 17 -19.71 28.07 -18.70
C LEU A 17 -20.11 27.33 -17.41
N THR A 18 -19.98 26.00 -17.40
CA THR A 18 -20.00 25.25 -16.15
C THR A 18 -18.73 25.63 -15.40
N ALA A 19 -18.88 26.56 -14.46
CA ALA A 19 -17.94 26.74 -13.38
C ALA A 19 -17.81 25.37 -12.70
N ILE A 20 -16.74 24.64 -13.00
CA ILE A 20 -16.34 23.50 -12.20
C ILE A 20 -15.91 24.13 -10.89
N ALA A 21 -16.80 24.12 -9.90
CA ALA A 21 -16.43 24.33 -8.52
C ALA A 21 -15.46 23.19 -8.18
N GLY A 22 -14.17 23.45 -8.39
CA GLY A 22 -13.09 22.61 -7.88
C GLY A 22 -13.14 22.72 -6.36
N CYS A 23 -14.00 21.91 -5.74
CA CYS A 23 -13.82 21.56 -4.34
C CYS A 23 -12.42 20.95 -4.27
N SER A 24 -11.47 21.68 -3.70
CA SER A 24 -10.18 21.15 -3.27
C SER A 24 -10.41 20.25 -2.06
N ALA A 25 -11.20 19.19 -2.23
CA ALA A 25 -11.25 18.11 -1.26
C ALA A 25 -9.94 17.34 -1.44
N ASP A 26 -9.20 17.15 -0.35
CA ASP A 26 -8.06 16.26 -0.38
C ASP A 26 -8.55 14.87 -0.80
N PRO A 27 -7.87 14.21 -1.75
CA PRO A 27 -8.28 12.89 -2.20
C PRO A 27 -8.24 11.91 -1.02
N THR A 28 -9.24 11.05 -0.98
CA THR A 28 -9.39 9.98 0.00
C THR A 28 -8.24 8.97 -0.11
N VAL A 29 -8.09 8.13 0.91
CA VAL A 29 -7.09 7.04 0.88
C VAL A 29 -7.32 6.12 -0.33
N GLU A 30 -8.59 5.78 -0.59
CA GLU A 30 -8.99 4.93 -1.73
C GLU A 30 -8.58 5.55 -3.08
N GLU A 31 -8.90 6.82 -3.30
CA GLU A 31 -8.55 7.52 -4.54
C GLU A 31 -7.03 7.60 -4.76
N LYS A 32 -6.25 7.71 -3.68
CA LYS A 32 -4.78 7.67 -3.76
C LYS A 32 -4.26 6.28 -4.09
N ILE A 33 -4.85 5.22 -3.53
CA ILE A 33 -4.47 3.83 -3.86
C ILE A 33 -4.73 3.56 -5.33
N GLU A 34 -5.91 3.94 -5.82
CA GLU A 34 -6.26 3.76 -7.22
C GLU A 34 -5.34 4.58 -8.14
N ALA A 35 -5.05 5.84 -7.79
CA ALA A 35 -4.09 6.63 -8.55
C ALA A 35 -2.70 5.99 -8.59
N ALA A 36 -2.21 5.41 -7.48
CA ALA A 36 -0.94 4.70 -7.46
C ALA A 36 -0.95 3.46 -8.36
N ARG A 37 -2.06 2.70 -8.36
CA ARG A 37 -2.26 1.55 -9.25
C ARG A 37 -2.20 1.96 -10.72
N ASP A 38 -2.94 2.99 -11.11
CA ASP A 38 -2.94 3.52 -12.47
C ASP A 38 -1.54 3.93 -12.94
N TYR A 39 -0.78 4.57 -12.06
CA TYR A 39 0.61 4.94 -12.34
C TYR A 39 1.50 3.71 -12.54
N ILE A 40 1.35 2.65 -11.74
CA ILE A 40 2.07 1.38 -11.94
C ILE A 40 1.69 0.72 -13.27
N GLU A 41 0.39 0.65 -13.59
CA GLU A 41 -0.12 0.06 -14.82
C GLU A 41 0.38 0.81 -16.07
N THR A 42 0.52 2.13 -15.97
CA THR A 42 1.09 2.98 -17.02
C THR A 42 2.62 3.08 -16.99
N SER A 43 3.29 2.25 -16.17
CA SER A 43 4.75 2.22 -16.01
C SER A 43 5.38 3.53 -15.52
N ASN A 44 4.60 4.38 -14.86
CA ASN A 44 5.01 5.64 -14.25
C ASN A 44 5.32 5.42 -12.75
N TYR A 45 6.47 4.85 -12.44
CA TYR A 45 6.75 4.36 -11.08
C TYR A 45 7.09 5.47 -10.06
N GLU A 46 7.64 6.61 -10.49
CA GLU A 46 7.98 7.73 -9.59
C GLU A 46 6.75 8.35 -8.89
N PRO A 47 5.68 8.75 -9.60
CA PRO A 47 4.48 9.26 -8.93
C PRO A 47 3.79 8.19 -8.08
N ALA A 48 3.78 6.92 -8.51
CA ALA A 48 3.27 5.81 -7.72
C ALA A 48 4.02 5.67 -6.39
N GLN A 49 5.36 5.68 -6.42
CA GLN A 49 6.19 5.66 -5.21
C GLN A 49 5.83 6.82 -4.28
N THR A 50 5.78 8.04 -4.81
CA THR A 50 5.47 9.24 -4.03
C THR A 50 4.11 9.13 -3.34
N ILE A 51 3.11 8.58 -4.03
CA ILE A 51 1.78 8.37 -3.45
C ILE A 51 1.83 7.31 -2.35
N CYS A 52 2.51 6.18 -2.59
CA CYS A 52 2.66 5.10 -1.61
C CYS A 52 3.36 5.58 -0.33
N ASP A 53 4.42 6.37 -0.45
CA ASP A 53 5.16 6.92 0.69
C ASP A 53 4.34 7.93 1.50
N ARG A 54 3.58 8.79 0.80
CA ARG A 54 2.66 9.74 1.44
C ARG A 54 1.51 9.03 2.14
N LEU A 55 0.94 8.00 1.50
CA LEU A 55 -0.10 7.16 2.10
C LEU A 55 0.44 6.49 3.35
N ARG A 56 1.60 5.83 3.29
CA ARG A 56 2.24 5.22 4.45
C ARG A 56 2.39 6.23 5.59
N THR A 57 2.95 7.41 5.32
CA THR A 57 3.10 8.46 6.34
C THR A 57 1.73 8.86 6.94
N GLN A 58 0.72 9.10 6.09
CA GLN A 58 -0.63 9.46 6.52
C GLN A 58 -1.27 8.39 7.42
N LEU A 59 -1.11 7.11 7.09
CA LEU A 59 -1.68 6.00 7.86
C LEU A 59 -1.02 5.83 9.23
N TYR A 60 0.29 6.11 9.32
CA TYR A 60 1.03 6.05 10.58
C TYR A 60 0.75 7.26 11.48
N ASP A 61 0.61 8.45 10.89
CA ASP A 61 0.30 9.68 11.62
C ASP A 61 -1.16 9.69 12.11
N ASN A 62 -2.07 9.05 11.38
CA ASN A 62 -3.47 8.94 11.74
C ASN A 62 -3.97 7.48 11.68
N PRO A 63 -3.77 6.71 12.77
CA PRO A 63 -4.17 5.30 12.85
C PRO A 63 -5.67 5.06 12.63
N VAL A 64 -6.53 6.07 12.82
CA VAL A 64 -7.98 5.95 12.57
C VAL A 64 -8.27 5.78 11.07
N SER A 65 -7.40 6.31 10.21
CA SER A 65 -7.51 6.17 8.76
C SER A 65 -6.91 4.86 8.22
N ALA A 66 -6.13 4.16 9.06
CA ALA A 66 -5.57 2.86 8.73
C ALA A 66 -6.60 1.76 8.96
N ASN A 67 -6.69 0.86 8.00
CA ASN A 67 -7.36 -0.43 8.15
C ASN A 67 -6.46 -1.53 7.56
N ALA A 68 -6.70 -2.79 7.94
CA ALA A 68 -5.86 -3.91 7.52
C ALA A 68 -5.87 -4.11 6.00
N THR A 69 -7.00 -3.89 5.33
CA THR A 69 -7.13 -4.02 3.87
C THR A 69 -6.27 -2.98 3.14
N THR A 70 -6.35 -1.72 3.54
CA THR A 70 -5.54 -0.62 2.99
C THR A 70 -4.05 -0.86 3.17
N LEU A 71 -3.62 -1.38 4.33
CA LEU A 71 -2.21 -1.72 4.55
C LEU A 71 -1.78 -2.92 3.70
N ALA A 72 -2.67 -3.91 3.52
CA ALA A 72 -2.42 -5.03 2.65
C ALA A 72 -2.31 -4.60 1.17
N GLU A 73 -3.17 -3.70 0.71
CA GLU A 73 -3.10 -3.09 -0.62
C GLU A 73 -1.79 -2.33 -0.82
N LEU A 74 -1.43 -1.48 0.14
CA LEU A 74 -0.20 -0.72 0.09
C LEU A 74 1.05 -1.64 0.06
N SER A 75 1.01 -2.76 0.78
CA SER A 75 2.09 -3.75 0.72
C SER A 75 2.29 -4.32 -0.68
N LEU A 76 1.20 -4.56 -1.41
CA LEU A 76 1.24 -5.16 -2.74
C LEU A 76 1.68 -4.14 -3.80
N LEU A 77 1.28 -2.87 -3.64
CA LEU A 77 1.79 -1.76 -4.45
C LEU A 77 3.31 -1.61 -4.30
N TYR A 78 3.84 -1.67 -3.07
CA TYR A 78 5.30 -1.67 -2.88
C TYR A 78 5.99 -2.88 -3.49
N MET A 79 5.40 -4.08 -3.43
CA MET A 79 5.95 -5.26 -4.12
C MET A 79 5.99 -5.07 -5.64
N ARG A 80 4.93 -4.51 -6.24
CA ARG A 80 4.89 -4.19 -7.67
C ARG A 80 5.94 -3.16 -8.06
N LEU A 81 6.16 -2.14 -7.22
CA LEU A 81 7.22 -1.15 -7.44
C LEU A 81 8.62 -1.75 -7.30
N ALA A 82 8.82 -2.70 -6.37
CA ALA A 82 10.08 -3.42 -6.21
C ALA A 82 10.42 -4.26 -7.46
N ASP A 83 9.41 -4.96 -8.00
CA ASP A 83 9.56 -5.82 -9.18
C ASP A 83 9.84 -5.02 -10.46
N ALA A 84 9.23 -3.84 -10.61
CA ALA A 84 9.27 -3.08 -11.85
C ALA A 84 10.52 -2.20 -12.07
N ASP A 85 11.15 -1.66 -11.01
CA ASP A 85 12.21 -0.64 -11.14
C ASP A 85 13.46 -0.95 -10.29
N ASP A 86 13.70 -2.24 -9.98
CA ASP A 86 14.78 -2.72 -9.11
C ASP A 86 14.86 -1.99 -7.75
N ARG A 87 13.71 -1.53 -7.26
CA ARG A 87 13.58 -0.81 -5.98
C ARG A 87 13.49 -1.81 -4.85
N GLN A 88 14.55 -2.60 -4.63
CA GLN A 88 14.58 -3.66 -3.62
C GLN A 88 14.26 -3.15 -2.20
N ASP A 89 14.53 -1.87 -1.92
CA ASP A 89 14.15 -1.22 -0.65
C ASP A 89 12.64 -1.26 -0.38
N ASN A 90 11.81 -1.29 -1.43
CA ASN A 90 10.37 -1.40 -1.33
C ASN A 90 9.92 -2.76 -0.78
N ILE A 91 10.74 -3.82 -0.88
CA ILE A 91 10.42 -5.12 -0.27
C ILE A 91 10.33 -4.98 1.25
N GLY A 92 11.21 -4.20 1.86
CA GLY A 92 11.18 -3.92 3.30
C GLY A 92 9.93 -3.14 3.70
N LEU A 93 9.57 -2.12 2.91
CA LEU A 93 8.35 -1.33 3.12
C LEU A 93 7.09 -2.19 2.95
N ALA A 94 7.06 -3.04 1.93
CA ALA A 94 5.98 -3.98 1.67
C ALA A 94 5.80 -4.94 2.86
N TYR A 95 6.88 -5.54 3.33
CA TYR A 95 6.82 -6.45 4.49
C TYR A 95 6.33 -5.74 5.75
N SER A 96 6.76 -4.51 6.01
CA SER A 96 6.27 -3.73 7.15
C SER A 96 4.76 -3.46 7.07
N CYS A 97 4.25 -3.10 5.89
CA CYS A 97 2.81 -2.93 5.67
C CYS A 97 2.04 -4.26 5.82
N TYR A 98 2.59 -5.36 5.32
CA TYR A 98 2.03 -6.71 5.46
C TYR A 98 1.92 -7.10 6.94
N GLU A 99 3.00 -6.96 7.70
CA GLU A 99 3.04 -7.32 9.13
C GLU A 99 2.04 -6.48 9.94
N GLU A 100 1.97 -5.18 9.65
CA GLU A 100 1.04 -4.26 10.29
C GLU A 100 -0.43 -4.60 9.96
N ALA A 101 -0.72 -4.98 8.71
CA ALA A 101 -2.06 -5.42 8.31
C ALA A 101 -2.50 -6.65 9.13
N PHE A 102 -1.63 -7.65 9.26
CA PHE A 102 -1.91 -8.85 10.06
C PHE A 102 -2.00 -8.54 11.57
N ARG A 103 -1.25 -7.56 12.07
CA ARG A 103 -1.32 -7.11 13.46
C ARG A 103 -2.63 -6.38 13.78
N MET A 104 -3.14 -5.60 12.83
CA MET A 104 -4.39 -4.86 12.99
C MET A 104 -5.62 -5.74 12.89
N ASP A 105 -5.73 -6.52 11.83
CA ASP A 105 -6.82 -7.48 11.64
C ASP A 105 -6.36 -8.60 10.71
N SER A 106 -5.97 -9.72 11.31
CA SER A 106 -5.48 -10.88 10.58
C SER A 106 -6.54 -11.51 9.67
N ALA A 107 -7.84 -11.40 10.01
CA ALA A 107 -8.91 -11.98 9.20
C ALA A 107 -9.12 -11.17 7.93
N SER A 108 -9.17 -9.83 8.05
CA SER A 108 -9.27 -8.93 6.90
C SER A 108 -8.03 -8.99 6.01
N ALA A 109 -6.83 -9.01 6.60
CA ALA A 109 -5.59 -9.16 5.85
C ALA A 109 -5.54 -10.50 5.08
N ALA A 110 -5.88 -11.62 5.74
CA ALA A 110 -5.94 -12.92 5.08
C ALA A 110 -6.97 -12.93 3.93
N ALA A 111 -8.16 -12.37 4.16
CA ALA A 111 -9.19 -12.26 3.12
C ALA A 111 -8.67 -11.51 1.89
N TYR A 112 -7.98 -10.37 2.09
CA TYR A 112 -7.38 -9.60 1.00
C TYR A 112 -6.37 -10.43 0.17
N TYR A 113 -5.39 -11.05 0.81
CA TYR A 113 -4.35 -11.80 0.09
C TYR A 113 -4.88 -13.08 -0.57
N THR A 114 -5.95 -13.68 -0.03
CA THR A 114 -6.59 -14.85 -0.66
C THR A 114 -7.46 -14.49 -1.86
N ASN A 115 -7.97 -13.26 -1.92
CA ASN A 115 -8.83 -12.77 -3.00
C ASN A 115 -8.09 -11.84 -3.99
N THR A 116 -6.76 -11.80 -3.90
CA THR A 116 -5.89 -11.02 -4.76
C THR A 116 -5.86 -11.59 -6.19
N SER A 117 -5.50 -10.75 -7.17
CA SER A 117 -5.43 -11.13 -8.58
C SER A 117 -4.43 -12.26 -8.84
N VAL A 118 -4.61 -13.03 -9.91
CA VAL A 118 -3.69 -14.12 -10.28
C VAL A 118 -2.29 -13.60 -10.60
N ASP A 119 -2.17 -12.38 -11.11
CA ASP A 119 -0.91 -11.73 -11.48
C ASP A 119 -0.05 -11.40 -10.24
N ASP A 120 -0.71 -11.21 -9.10
CA ASP A 120 -0.08 -10.85 -7.83
C ASP A 120 0.30 -12.06 -6.96
N LEU A 121 -0.17 -13.27 -7.29
CA LEU A 121 0.11 -14.48 -6.51
C LEU A 121 1.61 -14.73 -6.28
N PRO A 122 2.51 -14.49 -7.27
CA PRO A 122 3.96 -14.60 -7.03
C PRO A 122 4.44 -13.62 -5.96
N LEU A 123 3.98 -12.36 -5.99
CA LEU A 123 4.35 -11.32 -5.03
C LEU A 123 3.85 -11.66 -3.63
N VAL A 124 2.61 -12.15 -3.51
CA VAL A 124 2.03 -12.63 -2.24
C VAL A 124 2.82 -13.83 -1.69
N SER A 125 3.24 -14.75 -2.54
CA SER A 125 4.08 -15.89 -2.14
C SER A 125 5.43 -15.45 -1.57
N ILE A 126 6.05 -14.42 -2.17
CA ILE A 126 7.28 -13.83 -1.66
C ILE A 126 7.05 -13.19 -0.28
N LEU A 127 5.99 -12.38 -0.11
CA LEU A 127 5.65 -11.79 1.19
C LEU A 127 5.46 -12.84 2.28
N ASN A 128 4.70 -13.89 2.00
CA ASN A 128 4.49 -15.00 2.94
C ASN A 128 5.82 -15.73 3.27
N SER A 129 6.70 -15.88 2.27
CA SER A 129 8.02 -16.48 2.46
C SER A 129 8.89 -15.61 3.38
N ILE A 130 8.93 -14.30 3.15
CA ILE A 130 9.64 -13.33 4.00
C ILE A 130 9.10 -13.40 5.44
N ALA A 131 7.77 -13.35 5.61
CA ALA A 131 7.12 -13.44 6.92
C ALA A 131 7.47 -14.74 7.67
N SER A 132 7.51 -15.87 6.96
CA SER A 132 7.88 -17.15 7.56
C SER A 132 9.34 -17.18 8.03
N ILE A 133 10.25 -16.52 7.30
CA ILE A 133 11.68 -16.42 7.66
C ILE A 133 11.85 -15.47 8.86
N ALA A 134 11.20 -14.30 8.82
CA ALA A 134 11.21 -13.33 9.90
C ALA A 134 10.69 -13.94 11.22
N SER A 135 9.58 -14.67 11.14
CA SER A 135 8.99 -15.38 12.30
C SER A 135 9.93 -16.42 12.89
N ARG A 136 10.66 -17.16 12.05
CA ARG A 136 11.67 -18.14 12.51
C ARG A 136 12.85 -17.45 13.17
N ARG A 137 13.33 -16.33 12.62
CA ARG A 137 14.42 -15.54 13.20
C ARG A 137 14.06 -14.98 14.58
N GLY A 138 12.85 -14.48 14.76
CA GLY A 138 12.37 -14.00 16.07
C GLY A 138 12.38 -15.09 17.14
N LYS A 139 11.98 -16.32 16.80
CA LYS A 139 12.02 -17.46 17.73
C LYS A 139 13.44 -17.85 18.13
N ILE A 140 14.42 -17.81 17.22
CA ILE A 140 15.80 -18.21 17.52
C ILE A 140 16.45 -17.26 18.54
N GLN A 141 16.15 -15.95 18.47
CA GLN A 141 16.67 -14.97 19.43
C GLN A 141 16.16 -15.19 20.86
N ASP A 142 14.89 -15.60 20.99
CA ASP A 142 14.24 -15.90 22.29
C ASP A 142 14.92 -17.08 23.03
N TYR A 143 15.43 -18.08 22.29
CA TYR A 143 16.14 -19.23 22.88
C TYR A 143 17.57 -18.91 23.35
N THR A 144 18.18 -17.82 22.87
CA THR A 144 19.56 -17.45 23.25
C THR A 144 19.66 -16.59 24.49
N ASP A 145 18.53 -16.07 24.99
CA ASP A 145 18.48 -15.15 26.14
C ASP A 145 18.16 -15.85 27.49
N GLU A 146 18.12 -17.19 27.56
CA GLU A 146 18.11 -17.89 28.86
C GLU A 146 19.51 -17.80 29.49
N PRO A 147 19.71 -17.05 30.60
CA PRO A 147 20.99 -17.04 31.28
C PRO A 147 21.19 -18.41 31.92
N ASP A 148 22.17 -19.15 31.39
CA ASP A 148 22.67 -20.39 31.96
C ASP A 148 23.12 -20.14 33.41
N SER A 149 22.19 -20.29 34.34
CA SER A 149 22.41 -20.12 35.76
C SER A 149 23.04 -21.40 36.29
N VAL A 150 24.26 -21.69 35.85
CA VAL A 150 25.11 -22.71 36.49
C VAL A 150 25.53 -22.13 37.83
N SER A 151 24.77 -22.49 38.87
CA SER A 151 25.15 -22.24 40.26
C SER A 151 26.41 -23.06 40.56
N VAL A 152 27.58 -22.44 40.40
CA VAL A 152 28.84 -22.98 40.89
C VAL A 152 28.77 -22.93 42.41
N ASN A 153 28.36 -24.04 43.00
CA ASN A 153 28.29 -24.23 44.44
C ASN A 153 29.72 -24.38 44.96
N MET A 154 30.41 -23.26 45.16
CA MET A 154 31.77 -23.24 45.69
C MET A 154 31.70 -23.45 47.20
N SER A 155 31.81 -24.71 47.60
CA SER A 155 32.01 -25.09 49.00
C SER A 155 33.41 -24.65 49.44
N THR A 156 33.53 -23.46 50.01
CA THR A 156 34.72 -23.06 50.77
C THR A 156 34.62 -23.64 52.18
N ASN A 157 35.26 -24.81 52.36
CA ASN A 157 35.67 -25.27 53.69
C ASN A 157 36.82 -24.37 54.17
N HIS A 158 36.62 -23.61 55.24
CA HIS A 158 37.68 -23.30 56.19
C HIS A 158 37.16 -22.98 57.59
#